data_AF-A0A9X9A7M1-F1
#
_entry.id   AF-A0A9X9A7M1-F1
#
_cell.length_a   1.000
_cell.length_b   1.000
_cell.length_c   1.000
_cell.angle_alpha   90.00
_cell.angle_beta   90.00
_cell.angle_gamma   90.00
#
_symmetry.space_group_name_H-M   'P 1'
#
loop_
_entity.id
_entity.type
_entity.pdbx_description
1 polymer ?
#
loop_
_entity_poly.entity_id
_entity_poly.type
_entity_poly.pdbx_seq_one_letter_code
_entity_poly.pdbx_strand_id
1 'polypeptide(L)' 'MSLFIKKAMDEEKKKVLNQTLGAIDLTLLGIGAIIGTGIFVLTGIVAAKHAGPAIVLSFVLAAIICACVAFCYAE' A
#
# COMPACT_ATOMS: atom_id res chain seq x y z
N MET A 1 29.14 -0.71 7.67
CA MET A 1 28.08 -1.04 8.64
C MET A 1 28.26 -0.22 9.94
N SER A 2 28.32 1.11 9.85
CA SER A 2 28.32 2.00 11.01
C SER A 2 28.01 3.41 10.50
N LEU A 3 26.76 3.85 10.63
CA LEU A 3 26.27 5.24 10.59
C LEU A 3 24.73 5.24 10.60
N PHE A 4 24.14 4.51 11.54
CA PHE A 4 22.75 4.73 11.92
C PHE A 4 22.69 6.00 12.78
N ILE A 5 22.64 7.15 12.11
CA ILE A 5 22.10 8.37 12.71
C ILE A 5 20.60 8.09 12.85
N LYS A 6 20.23 7.48 13.98
CA LYS A 6 18.85 7.25 14.38
C LYS A 6 18.21 8.62 14.41
N LYS A 7 17.33 8.93 13.45
CA LYS A 7 16.56 10.19 13.43
C LYS A 7 15.95 10.32 14.83
N ALA A 8 16.44 11.29 15.60
CA ALA A 8 15.75 11.72 16.81
C ALA A 8 14.36 12.14 16.35
N MET A 9 13.34 11.58 16.99
CA MET A 9 11.95 11.92 16.73
C MET A 9 11.80 13.39 17.12
N ASP A 10 11.98 14.29 16.16
CA ASP A 10 11.72 15.71 16.33
C ASP A 10 10.25 15.85 16.71
N GLU A 11 9.98 16.53 17.84
CA GLU A 11 8.64 16.75 18.36
C GLU A 11 7.80 17.51 17.34
N GLU A 12 7.15 16.75 16.44
CA GLU A 12 6.21 17.30 15.49
C GLU A 12 5.03 17.88 16.27
N LYS A 13 5.09 19.20 16.41
CA LYS A 13 4.15 20.10 17.06
C LYS A 13 2.72 19.56 16.99
N LYS A 14 2.29 18.93 18.08
CA LYS A 14 1.02 18.23 18.24
C LYS A 14 -0.15 19.21 18.03
N LYS A 15 -0.55 19.44 16.79
CA LYS A 15 -1.87 20.01 16.48
C LYS A 15 -2.88 19.01 17.02
N VAL A 16 -3.67 19.44 18.01
CA VAL A 16 -4.81 18.68 18.53
C VAL A 16 -5.84 18.60 17.40
N LEU A 17 -5.69 17.59 16.55
CA LEU A 17 -6.72 17.17 15.62
C LEU A 17 -7.72 16.32 16.39
N ASN A 18 -9.01 16.56 16.14
CA ASN A 18 -10.05 15.74 16.75
C ASN A 18 -9.92 14.33 16.18
N GLN A 19 -9.71 13.33 17.03
CA GLN A 19 -9.52 11.93 16.61
C GLN A 19 -10.88 11.33 16.24
N THR A 20 -11.38 11.68 15.06
CA THR A 20 -12.66 11.18 14.52
C THR A 20 -12.49 10.00 13.58
N LEU A 21 -11.26 9.59 13.26
CA LEU A 21 -10.98 8.47 12.36
C LEU A 21 -11.19 7.13 13.10
N GLY A 22 -12.27 6.43 12.75
CA GLY A 22 -12.50 5.05 13.18
C GLY A 22 -11.79 4.04 12.27
N ALA A 23 -11.82 2.76 12.66
CA ALA A 23 -11.23 1.67 11.87
C ALA A 23 -11.81 1.58 10.44
N ILE A 24 -13.10 1.89 10.28
CA ILE A 24 -13.77 1.88 8.98
C ILE A 24 -13.27 3.04 8.11
N ASP A 25 -13.14 4.23 8.68
CA ASP A 25 -12.66 5.40 7.94
C ASP A 25 -11.20 5.21 7.47
N LEU A 26 -10.37 4.60 8.32
CA LEU A 26 -8.97 4.28 7.99
C LEU A 26 -8.84 3.20 6.91
N THR A 27 -9.72 2.19 6.90
CA THR A 27 -9.72 1.17 5.84
C THR A 27 -10.21 1.76 4.51
N LEU A 28 -11.24 2.62 4.53
CA LEU A 28 -11.69 3.34 3.33
C LEU A 28 -10.58 4.25 2.78
N LEU A 29 -9.86 4.97 3.66
CA LEU A 29 -8.70 5.78 3.27
C LEU A 29 -7.62 4.92 2.59
N GLY A 30 -7.32 3.75 3.16
CA GLY A 30 -6.35 2.80 2.60
C GLY A 30 -6.77 2.28 1.22
N ILE A 31 -8.04 1.86 1.07
CA ILE A 31 -8.57 1.39 -0.22
C ILE A 31 -8.50 2.50 -1.27
N GLY A 32 -8.87 3.73 -0.91
CA GLY A 32 -8.78 4.90 -1.80
C GLY A 32 -7.34 5.25 -2.21
N ALA A 33 -6.36 5.01 -1.33
CA ALA A 33 -4.95 5.21 -1.64
C ALA A 33 -4.37 4.11 -2.55
N ILE A 34 -4.89 2.87 -2.46
CA ILE A 34 -4.40 1.71 -3.22
C ILE A 34 -5.02 1.65 -4.63
N ILE A 35 -6.31 1.96 -4.76
CA ILE A 35 -7.03 1.91 -6.04
C ILE A 35 -6.81 3.21 -6.81
N GLY A 36 -5.89 3.18 -7.79
CA GLY A 36 -5.56 4.33 -8.64
C GLY A 36 -5.48 4.01 -10.12
N THR A 37 -4.81 4.88 -10.89
CA THR A 37 -4.64 4.73 -12.35
C THR A 37 -3.87 3.47 -12.74
N GLY A 38 -3.06 2.92 -11.82
CA GLY A 38 -2.27 1.70 -12.02
C GLY A 38 -3.13 0.48 -12.36
N ILE A 39 -4.21 0.22 -11.61
CA ILE A 39 -5.06 -0.95 -11.85
C ILE A 39 -5.85 -0.83 -13.16
N PHE A 40 -6.17 0.39 -13.59
CA PHE A 40 -7.02 0.63 -14.75
C PHE A 40 -6.22 0.66 -16.07
N VAL A 41 -5.02 1.26 -16.06
CA VAL A 41 -4.23 1.46 -17.27
C VAL A 41 -3.11 0.41 -17.37
N LEU A 42 -2.34 0.22 -16.29
CA LEU A 42 -1.17 -0.65 -16.30
C LEU A 42 -1.56 -2.11 -16.50
N THR A 43 -2.66 -2.55 -15.89
CA THR A 43 -3.18 -3.92 -16.06
C THR A 43 -3.54 -4.23 -17.52
N GLY A 44 -4.12 -3.26 -18.25
CA GLY A 44 -4.44 -3.43 -19.67
C GLY A 44 -3.19 -3.55 -20.55
N ILE A 45 -2.17 -2.74 -20.27
CA ILE A 45 -0.88 -2.80 -20.98
C ILE A 45 -0.18 -4.12 -20.71
N VAL A 46 -0.12 -4.55 -19.45
CA VAL A 46 0.51 -5.83 -19.05
C VAL A 46 -0.26 -7.03 -19.61
N ALA A 47 -1.60 -6.96 -19.67
CA ALA A 47 -2.41 -8.00 -20.29
C ALA A 47 -2.13 -8.11 -21.79
N ALA A 48 -2.05 -6.97 -22.49
CA ALA A 48 -1.81 -6.94 -23.93
C ALA A 48 -0.38 -7.31 -24.34
N LYS A 49 0.63 -6.95 -23.53
CA LYS A 49 2.06 -7.06 -23.91
C LYS A 49 2.81 -8.21 -23.25
N HIS A 50 2.38 -8.67 -22.07
CA HIS A 50 3.17 -9.62 -21.26
C HIS A 50 2.46 -10.92 -20.93
N ALA A 51 1.20 -10.88 -20.48
CA ALA A 51 0.59 -12.05 -19.84
C ALA A 51 -0.62 -12.63 -20.59
N GLY A 52 -1.29 -11.88 -21.46
CA GLY A 52 -2.55 -12.33 -22.08
C GLY A 52 -3.55 -12.82 -21.02
N PRO A 53 -4.25 -13.96 -21.20
CA PRO A 53 -5.20 -14.47 -20.22
C PRO A 53 -4.56 -14.92 -18.89
N ALA A 54 -3.24 -15.11 -18.83
CA ALA A 54 -2.54 -15.55 -17.63
C ALA A 54 -2.27 -14.43 -16.60
N ILE A 55 -2.66 -13.17 -16.88
CA ILE A 55 -2.44 -12.03 -15.97
C ILE A 55 -3.05 -12.26 -14.58
N VAL A 56 -4.15 -13.01 -14.51
CA VAL A 56 -4.82 -13.35 -13.25
C VAL A 56 -3.89 -14.13 -12.32
N LEU A 57 -3.06 -15.04 -12.86
CA LEU A 57 -2.09 -15.80 -12.05
C LEU A 57 -1.02 -14.89 -11.44
N SER A 58 -0.53 -13.91 -12.21
CA SER A 58 0.42 -12.91 -11.71
C SER A 58 -0.18 -12.04 -10.61
N PHE A 59 -1.46 -11.66 -10.74
CA PHE A 59 -2.18 -10.90 -9.71
C PHE A 59 -2.39 -11.69 -8.42
N VAL A 60 -2.70 -12.99 -8.52
CA VAL A 60 -2.84 -13.86 -7.35
C VAL A 60 -1.51 -13.95 -6.59
N LEU A 61 -0.41 -14.16 -7.30
CA LEU A 61 0.91 -14.24 -6.66
C LEU A 61 1.31 -12.91 -6.01
N ALA A 62 1.06 -11.79 -6.68
CA ALA A 62 1.30 -10.45 -6.15
C ALA A 62 0.44 -10.16 -4.91
N ALA A 63 -0.83 -10.60 -4.89
CA ALA A 63 -1.72 -10.43 -3.74
C ALA A 63 -1.21 -11.17 -2.49
N ILE A 64 -0.68 -12.38 -2.65
CA ILE A 64 -0.09 -13.15 -1.54
C ILE A 64 1.11 -12.40 -0.94
N ILE A 65 2.00 -11.89 -1.79
CA ILE A 65 3.18 -11.11 -1.34
C ILE A 65 2.72 -9.84 -0.62
N CYS A 66 1.76 -9.12 -1.20
CA CYS A 66 1.22 -7.89 -0.62
C CYS A 66 0.56 -8.15 0.74
N ALA A 67 -0.12 -9.28 0.92
CA ALA A 67 -0.69 -9.69 2.19
C ALA A 67 0.38 -9.96 3.27
N CYS A 68 1.48 -10.65 2.92
CA CYS A 68 2.61 -10.83 3.83
C CYS A 68 3.25 -9.49 4.21
N VAL A 69 3.40 -8.57 3.26
CA VAL A 69 3.91 -7.22 3.51
C VAL A 69 2.97 -6.43 4.41
N ALA A 70 1.66 -6.48 4.16
CA ALA A 70 0.66 -5.82 4.99
C ALA A 70 0.68 -6.33 6.43
N PHE A 71 0.92 -7.63 6.65
CA PHE A 71 1.08 -8.20 7.99
C PHE A 71 2.32 -7.63 8.70
N CYS A 72 3.44 -7.50 7.99
CA CYS A 72 4.67 -6.89 8.52
C CYS A 72 4.53 -5.38 8.80
N TYR A 73 3.68 -4.66 8.05
CA TYR A 73 3.36 -3.26 8.34
C TYR A 73 2.32 -3.07 9.46
N ALA A 74 1.54 -4.12 9.75
CA ALA A 74 0.56 -4.11 10.82
C ALA A 74 1.17 -4.45 12.19
N GLU A 75 2.28 -5.19 12.20
CA GLU A 75 3.21 -5.26 13.35
C GLU A 75 3.88 -3.90 13.62
#